data_AF-A0A2D8NLB7-F1
#
_entry.id   AF-A0A2D8NLB7-F1
#
_cell.length_a   1.000
_cell.length_b   1.000
_cell.length_c   1.000
_cell.angle_alpha   90.00
_cell.angle_beta   90.00
_cell.angle_gamma   90.00
#
_symmetry.space_group_name_H-M   'P 1'
#
loop_
_entity.id
_entity.type
_entity.pdbx_description
1 polymer ?
#
loop_
_entity_poly.entity_id
_entity_poly.type
_entity_poly.pdbx_seq_one_letter_code
_entity_poly.pdbx_strand_id
1 'polypeptide(L)'
;MALAAEVKSRERDGWSVVDRSTFAVTMVHDVRPPWWQMLVTLVLALFGAAAIASAERYLRIEAQNDGQLHRRTTGDIPRGWPRNRRWEVPDGLVGASVSVGGDGD
;
A
#
# COMPACT_ATOMS: atom_id res chain seq x y z
N MET A 1 10.37 -6.70 18.59
CA MET A 1 11.26 -6.67 17.40
C MET A 1 10.54 -6.97 16.08
N ALA A 2 9.42 -7.71 16.07
CA ALA A 2 8.68 -8.03 14.85
C ALA A 2 8.19 -6.80 14.05
N LEU A 3 7.69 -5.76 14.73
CA LEU A 3 7.24 -4.52 14.08
C LEU A 3 8.36 -3.84 13.29
N ALA A 4 9.55 -3.70 13.88
CA ALA A 4 10.69 -3.07 13.22
C ALA A 4 11.18 -3.89 12.00
N ALA A 5 11.11 -5.22 12.07
CA ALA A 5 11.47 -6.08 10.94
C ALA A 5 10.47 -5.96 9.78
N GLU A 6 9.16 -5.93 10.08
CA GLU A 6 8.11 -5.74 9.07
C GLU A 6 8.26 -4.36 8.41
N VAL A 7 8.41 -3.29 9.20
CA VAL A 7 8.61 -1.92 8.69
C VAL A 7 9.83 -1.86 7.77
N LYS A 8 10.95 -2.46 8.16
CA LYS A 8 12.16 -2.50 7.34
C LYS A 8 11.99 -3.29 6.04
N SER A 9 11.18 -4.35 6.05
CA SER A 9 10.80 -5.07 4.82
C SER A 9 9.99 -4.16 3.90
N ARG A 10 9.01 -3.42 4.44
CA ARG A 10 8.16 -2.52 3.67
C ARG A 10 8.91 -1.34 3.09
N GLU A 11 9.87 -0.79 3.84
CA GLU A 11 10.77 0.25 3.31
C GLU A 11 11.55 -0.26 2.08
N ARG A 12 11.97 -1.53 2.08
CA ARG A 12 12.61 -2.15 0.92
C ARG A 12 11.67 -2.32 -0.28
N ASP A 13 10.39 -2.54 -0.02
CA ASP A 13 9.34 -2.62 -1.05
C ASP A 13 8.90 -1.24 -1.58
N GLY A 14 9.51 -0.15 -1.08
CA GLY A 14 9.26 1.21 -1.53
C GLY A 14 8.18 1.94 -0.72
N TRP A 15 7.82 1.46 0.46
CA TRP A 15 6.96 2.19 1.39
C TRP A 15 7.77 3.21 2.20
N SER A 16 7.23 4.42 2.36
CA SER A 16 7.83 5.48 3.17
C SER A 16 7.06 5.62 4.47
N VAL A 17 7.74 5.74 5.61
CA VAL A 17 7.05 5.94 6.89
C VAL A 17 6.55 7.38 7.01
N VAL A 18 5.27 7.56 7.28
CA VAL A 18 4.63 8.88 7.47
C VAL A 18 4.40 9.17 8.94
N ASP A 19 4.03 8.15 9.72
CA ASP A 19 3.75 8.29 11.14
C ASP A 19 4.24 7.07 11.93
N ARG A 20 4.82 7.33 13.11
CA ARG A 20 5.30 6.29 14.04
C ARG A 20 4.72 6.56 15.43
N SER A 21 3.81 5.70 15.83
CA SER A 21 3.34 5.58 17.20
C SER A 21 4.02 4.41 17.91
N THR A 22 3.92 4.37 19.24
CA THR A 22 4.48 3.28 20.06
C THR A 22 3.91 1.91 19.68
N PHE A 23 2.65 1.87 19.23
CA PHE A 23 1.92 0.64 18.91
C PHE A 23 1.48 0.56 17.45
N ALA A 24 1.71 1.59 16.64
CA ALA A 24 1.27 1.62 15.26
C ALA A 24 2.26 2.35 14.37
N VAL A 25 2.42 1.91 13.12
CA VAL A 25 3.20 2.61 12.10
C VAL A 25 2.35 2.78 10.87
N THR A 26 2.27 4.01 10.36
CA THR A 26 1.61 4.33 9.10
C THR A 26 2.66 4.61 8.05
N MET A 27 2.56 3.92 6.94
CA MET A 27 3.45 4.03 5.79
C MET A 27 2.64 4.42 4.55
N VAL A 28 3.26 5.12 3.61
CA VAL A 28 2.68 5.52 2.33
C VAL A 28 3.50 4.94 1.19
N HIS A 29 2.82 4.57 0.11
CA HIS A 29 3.44 4.19 -1.15
C HIS A 29 2.85 5.03 -2.27
N ASP A 30 3.73 5.73 -2.98
CA ASP A 30 3.37 6.47 -4.19
C ASP A 30 3.24 5.52 -5.37
N VAL A 31 2.00 5.29 -5.81
CA VAL A 31 1.74 4.58 -7.04
C VAL A 31 1.94 5.57 -8.18
N ARG A 32 2.97 5.36 -9.00
CA ARG A 32 3.17 6.19 -10.18
C ARG A 32 2.11 5.88 -11.23
N PRO A 33 1.58 6.91 -11.92
CA PRO A 33 0.72 6.71 -13.06
C PRO A 33 1.46 5.92 -14.14
N PRO A 34 0.77 5.07 -14.91
CA PRO A 34 1.35 4.51 -16.11
C PRO A 34 1.68 5.63 -17.10
N TRP A 35 2.68 5.40 -17.97
CA TRP A 35 3.17 6.42 -18.89
C TRP A 35 2.07 7.01 -19.80
N TRP A 36 1.07 6.20 -20.18
CA TRP A 36 -0.06 6.67 -20.98
C TRP A 36 -0.93 7.68 -20.22
N GLN A 37 -1.06 7.54 -18.90
CA GLN A 37 -1.82 8.49 -18.06
C GLN A 37 -1.09 9.83 -17.97
N MET A 38 0.25 9.85 -18.03
CA MET A 38 1.01 11.10 -18.12
C MET A 38 0.67 11.87 -19.40
N LEU A 39 0.46 11.18 -20.52
CA LEU A 39 0.00 11.81 -21.76
C LEU A 39 -1.42 12.37 -21.62
N VAL A 40 -2.34 11.61 -21.00
CA VAL A 40 -3.71 12.08 -20.74
C VAL A 40 -3.70 13.32 -19.84
N THR A 41 -2.90 13.31 -18.78
CA THR A 41 -2.68 14.45 -17.88
C THR A 41 -2.16 15.66 -18.64
N LEU A 42 -1.17 15.48 -19.52
CA LEU A 42 -0.64 16.57 -20.34
C LEU A 42 -1.71 17.15 -21.27
N VAL A 43 -2.48 16.30 -21.95
CA VAL A 43 -3.59 16.73 -22.81
C VAL A 43 -4.65 17.48 -22.02
N LEU A 44 -5.09 16.96 -20.87
CA LEU A 44 -6.08 17.61 -20.01
C LEU A 44 -5.61 18.97 -19.48
N ALA A 45 -4.33 19.09 -19.11
CA ALA A 45 -3.74 20.35 -18.68
C ALA A 45 -3.79 21.43 -19.78
N LEU A 46 -3.64 21.05 -21.06
CA LEU A 46 -3.80 21.97 -22.20
C LEU A 46 -5.24 22.51 -22.32
N PHE A 47 -6.23 21.78 -21.80
CA PHE A 47 -7.64 22.21 -21.74
C PHE A 47 -8.02 22.82 -20.39
N GLY A 48 -7.05 23.11 -19.50
CA GLY A 48 -7.30 23.74 -18.20
C GLY A 48 -7.95 22.83 -17.16
N ALA A 49 -7.96 21.51 -17.38
CA ALA A 49 -8.53 20.54 -16.43
C ALA A 49 -7.49 20.13 -15.37
N ALA A 50 -7.97 19.87 -14.15
CA ALA A 50 -7.15 19.34 -13.06
C ALA A 50 -6.69 17.92 -13.40
N ALA A 51 -5.38 17.67 -13.35
CA ALA A 51 -4.81 16.38 -13.65
C ALA A 51 -4.38 15.64 -12.39
N ILE A 52 -4.69 14.34 -12.32
CA ILE A 52 -4.29 13.47 -11.20
C ILE A 52 -2.90 12.92 -11.52
N ALA A 53 -1.88 13.43 -10.81
CA ALA A 53 -0.48 13.11 -11.06
C ALA A 53 0.02 11.87 -10.30
N SER A 54 -0.59 11.53 -9.16
CA SER A 54 -0.20 10.40 -8.33
C SER A 54 -1.39 9.86 -7.54
N ALA A 55 -1.28 8.59 -7.12
CA ALA A 55 -2.22 7.96 -6.21
C ALA A 55 -1.42 7.42 -5.03
N GLU A 56 -1.84 7.79 -3.83
CA GLU A 56 -1.18 7.40 -2.60
C GLU A 56 -1.91 6.19 -2.00
N ARG A 57 -1.15 5.17 -1.65
CA ARG A 57 -1.65 4.02 -0.88
C ARG A 57 -1.07 4.10 0.52
N TYR A 58 -1.91 3.92 1.53
CA TYR A 58 -1.52 3.96 2.93
C TYR A 58 -1.58 2.57 3.53
N LEU A 59 -0.57 2.20 4.32
CA LEU A 59 -0.50 0.94 5.06
C LEU A 59 -0.33 1.28 6.53
N ARG A 60 -1.27 0.82 7.34
CA ARG A 60 -1.22 0.94 8.80
C ARG A 60 -0.92 -0.43 9.38
N ILE A 61 0.14 -0.51 10.18
CA ILE A 61 0.59 -1.71 10.87
C ILE A 61 0.43 -1.47 12.37
N GLU A 62 -0.42 -2.24 13.02
CA GLU A 62 -0.73 -2.10 14.44
C GLU A 62 -0.22 -3.33 15.21
N ALA A 63 0.44 -3.11 16.34
CA ALA A 63 0.76 -4.16 17.29
C ALA A 63 -0.41 -4.32 18.26
N GLN A 64 -0.95 -5.54 18.32
CA GLN A 64 -1.98 -5.91 19.28
C GLN A 64 -1.36 -6.37 20.62
N ASN A 65 -2.19 -6.40 21.66
CA ASN A 65 -1.77 -6.75 23.03
C ASN A 65 -1.25 -8.19 23.16
N ASP A 66 -1.60 -9.08 22.23
CA ASP A 66 -1.13 -10.46 22.14
C ASP A 66 0.24 -10.59 21.44
N GLY A 67 0.84 -9.47 21.03
CA GLY A 67 2.09 -9.43 20.29
C GLY A 67 1.95 -9.70 18.80
N GLN A 68 0.73 -9.92 18.29
CA GLN A 68 0.47 -10.04 16.87
C GLN A 68 0.48 -8.67 16.19
N LEU A 69 0.79 -8.66 14.91
CA LEU A 69 0.73 -7.46 14.09
C LEU A 69 -0.46 -7.56 13.14
N HIS A 70 -1.21 -6.47 13.01
CA HIS A 70 -2.34 -6.37 12.11
C HIS A 70 -2.05 -5.32 11.04
N ARG A 71 -2.30 -5.66 9.78
CA ARG A 71 -2.10 -4.78 8.62
C ARG A 71 -3.44 -4.33 8.07
N ARG A 72 -3.52 -3.05 7.73
CA ARG A 72 -4.67 -2.45 7.06
C ARG A 72 -4.21 -1.47 6.00
N THR A 73 -4.69 -1.65 4.78
CA THR A 73 -4.30 -0.86 3.62
C THR A 73 -5.47 0.00 3.14
N THR A 74 -5.26 1.29 2.99
CA THR A 74 -6.27 2.27 2.58
C THR A 74 -5.75 3.15 1.42
N GLY A 75 -6.66 3.87 0.73
CA GLY A 75 -6.32 4.76 -0.38
C GLY A 75 -6.69 4.18 -1.75
N ASP A 76 -7.59 4.82 -2.49
CA ASP A 76 -8.09 4.26 -3.75
C ASP A 76 -7.11 4.47 -4.90
N ILE A 77 -6.72 3.37 -5.53
CA ILE A 77 -5.91 3.39 -6.74
C ILE A 77 -6.86 3.40 -7.93
N PRO A 78 -6.76 4.39 -8.85
CA PRO A 78 -7.62 4.46 -10.01
C PRO A 78 -7.64 3.16 -10.81
N ARG A 79 -8.84 2.78 -11.29
CA ARG A 79 -8.99 1.61 -12.17
C ARG A 79 -8.19 1.86 -13.45
N GLY A 80 -7.28 0.95 -13.77
CA GLY A 80 -6.37 1.05 -14.93
C GLY A 80 -4.93 1.39 -14.59
N TRP A 81 -4.63 1.75 -13.34
CA TRP A 81 -3.24 1.90 -12.88
C TRP A 81 -2.65 0.52 -12.53
N PRO A 82 -1.34 0.33 -12.75
CA PRO A 82 -0.69 -0.94 -12.46
C PRO A 82 -0.74 -1.23 -10.95
N ARG A 83 -1.53 -2.23 -10.56
CA ARG A 83 -1.50 -2.83 -9.23
C ARG A 83 -0.32 -3.79 -9.18
N ASN A 84 0.87 -3.24 -8.93
CA ASN A 84 2.07 -4.06 -8.88
C ASN A 84 2.04 -4.88 -7.59
N ARG A 85 1.81 -6.19 -7.71
CA ARG A 85 1.60 -7.10 -6.57
C ARG A 85 2.77 -7.18 -5.59
N ARG A 86 3.94 -6.63 -5.92
CA ARG A 86 5.13 -6.68 -5.06
C ARG A 86 4.99 -5.83 -3.80
N TRP A 87 4.36 -4.66 -3.90
CA TRP A 87 4.14 -3.77 -2.75
C TRP A 87 2.75 -3.93 -2.14
N GLU A 88 1.80 -4.55 -2.86
CA GLU A 88 0.44 -4.79 -2.38
C GLU A 88 0.44 -5.89 -1.32
N VAL A 89 -0.08 -5.56 -0.13
CA VAL A 89 -0.08 -6.47 1.02
C VAL A 89 -1.54 -6.79 1.36
N PRO A 90 -1.89 -8.07 1.57
CA PRO A 90 -3.21 -8.39 2.06
C PRO A 90 -3.40 -7.83 3.48
N ASP A 91 -4.59 -7.29 3.70
CA ASP A 91 -5.03 -6.88 5.03
C ASP A 91 -5.17 -8.12 5.92
N GLY A 92 -4.89 -7.95 7.21
CA GLY A 92 -4.95 -9.02 8.20
C GLY A 92 -3.66 -9.21 8.97
N LEU A 93 -3.55 -10.37 9.64
CA LEU A 93 -2.47 -10.66 10.57
C LEU A 93 -1.14 -10.88 9.84
N VAL A 94 -0.06 -10.29 10.34
CA VAL A 94 1.30 -10.53 9.84
C VAL A 94 1.72 -11.94 10.23
N GLY A 95 2.00 -12.79 9.24
CA GLY A 95 2.43 -14.17 9.45
C GLY A 95 1.31 -15.19 9.50
N ALA A 96 0.04 -14.77 9.48
CA ALA A 96 -1.05 -15.66 9.09
C ALA A 96 -0.93 -15.88 7.58
N SER A 97 -0.27 -16.96 7.16
CA SER A 97 -0.48 -17.48 5.82
C SER A 97 -1.98 -17.66 5.66
N VAL A 98 -2.59 -16.86 4.78
CA VAL A 98 -3.95 -17.14 4.31
C VAL A 98 -3.84 -18.51 3.65
N SER A 99 -4.22 -19.54 4.42
CA SER A 99 -4.48 -20.86 3.88
C SER A 99 -5.75 -20.67 3.08
N VAL A 100 -5.58 -20.35 1.78
CA VAL A 100 -6.66 -20.48 0.82
C VAL A 100 -7.03 -21.96 0.89
N GLY A 101 -8.17 -22.22 1.52
CA GLY A 101 -8.71 -23.56 1.68
C GLY A 101 -8.72 -24.22 0.32
N GLY A 102 -7.99 -25.33 0.22
CA GLY A 102 -8.28 -26.33 -0.78
C GLY A 102 -9.63 -26.91 -0.40
N ASP A 103 -10.69 -26.37 -1.00
CA ASP A 103 -11.94 -27.12 -1.14
C ASP A 103 -11.67 -28.20 -2.18
N GLY A 104 -11.30 -29.37 -1.67
CA GLY A 104 -11.52 -30.62 -2.37
C GLY A 104 -12.93 -31.09 -2.04
N ASP A 105 -13.78 -31.13 -3.06
CA ASP A 105 -14.71 -32.24 -3.35
C ASP A 105 -15.25 -32.06 -4.78
#